data_AF-A0A354V3P0-F1
#
_entry.id   AF-A0A354V3P0-F1
#
_cell.length_a   1.000
_cell.length_b   1.000
_cell.length_c   1.000
_cell.angle_alpha   90.00
_cell.angle_beta   90.00
_cell.angle_gamma   90.00
#
_symmetry.space_group_name_H-M   'P 1'
#
loop_
_entity.id
_entity.type
_entity.pdbx_description
1 polymer ?
#
loop_
_entity_poly.entity_id
_entity_poly.type
_entity_poly.pdbx_seq_one_letter_code
_entity_poly.pdbx_strand_id
1 'polypeptide(L)'
;MQAVDPTTVFETNIRDDGRFEDVATLLSTWAAFEPKPKPKPKPAPRLASNPAPSPRPQVLPVRDPYRGVGRNDPCLCSGGKKNKKCCL
;
A
#
# COMPACT_ATOMS: atom_id res chain seq x y z
N MET A 1 -13.27 30.51 52.41
CA MET A 1 -13.24 29.35 51.49
C MET A 1 -13.18 29.90 50.08
N GLN A 2 -11.99 29.98 49.48
CA GLN A 2 -11.83 30.47 48.11
C GLN A 2 -11.85 29.27 47.16
N ALA A 3 -12.69 29.34 46.13
CA ALA A 3 -12.81 28.34 45.08
C ALA A 3 -11.58 28.41 44.18
N VAL A 4 -10.92 27.27 43.97
CA VAL A 4 -9.84 27.11 42.99
C VAL A 4 -10.45 26.74 41.63
N ASP A 5 -10.05 27.44 40.57
CA ASP A 5 -10.55 27.26 39.21
C ASP A 5 -10.19 25.86 38.64
N PRO A 6 -11.14 25.16 37.99
CA PRO A 6 -10.96 23.79 37.50
C PRO A 6 -10.03 23.68 36.29
N THR A 7 -9.67 24.79 35.65
CA THR A 7 -8.86 24.82 34.43
C THR A 7 -7.37 24.55 34.67
N THR A 8 -6.91 24.57 35.92
CA THR A 8 -5.50 24.38 36.29
C THR A 8 -5.12 22.91 36.50
N VAL A 9 -6.10 22.00 36.55
CA VAL A 9 -5.88 20.59 36.94
C VAL A 9 -5.47 19.70 35.76
N PHE A 10 -5.64 20.17 34.52
CA PHE A 10 -5.45 19.31 33.34
C PHE A 10 -4.01 19.25 32.79
N GLU A 11 -3.08 20.04 33.32
CA GLU A 11 -1.76 20.21 32.68
C GLU A 11 -0.57 19.59 33.44
N THR A 12 -0.78 18.90 34.57
CA THR A 12 0.34 18.35 35.35
C THR A 12 0.02 17.02 36.02
N ASN A 13 -0.11 15.94 35.24
CA ASN A 13 -0.03 14.57 35.79
C ASN A 13 0.34 13.52 34.72
N ILE A 14 1.38 13.79 33.92
CA ILE A 14 2.18 12.67 33.42
C ILE A 14 3.20 12.40 34.52
N ARG A 15 3.03 11.27 35.22
CA ARG A 15 4.00 10.77 36.18
C ARG A 15 5.26 10.48 35.36
N ASP A 16 6.30 11.25 35.64
CA ASP A 16 7.62 11.04 35.06
C ASP A 16 8.27 9.92 35.86
N ASP A 17 8.03 8.67 35.47
CA ASP A 17 8.51 7.47 36.17
C ASP A 17 10.05 7.29 36.05
N GLY A 18 10.81 8.31 35.67
CA GLY A 18 12.26 8.29 35.58
C GLY A 18 12.84 7.18 34.69
N ARG A 19 12.06 6.58 33.79
CA ARG A 19 12.43 5.33 33.11
C ARG A 19 12.95 5.50 31.68
N PHE A 20 13.06 6.71 31.18
CA PHE A 20 13.58 6.95 29.83
C PHE A 20 14.64 8.05 29.83
N GLU A 21 15.73 7.83 30.57
CA GLU A 21 16.86 8.77 30.62
C GLU A 21 17.57 8.95 29.26
N ASP A 22 17.33 8.06 28.29
CA ASP A 22 17.73 8.30 26.90
C ASP A 22 16.81 7.60 25.88
N VAL A 23 15.75 8.29 25.49
CA VAL A 23 14.83 7.87 24.42
C VAL A 23 15.56 7.70 23.08
N ALA A 24 16.59 8.50 22.82
CA ALA A 24 17.36 8.42 21.58
C ALA A 24 18.17 7.12 21.53
N THR A 25 18.79 6.71 22.64
CA THR A 25 19.48 5.41 22.74
C THR A 25 18.53 4.23 22.55
N LEU A 26 17.34 4.27 23.17
CA LEU A 26 16.33 3.22 23.00
C LEU A 26 15.88 3.09 21.53
N LEU A 27 15.60 4.23 20.88
CA LEU A 27 15.15 4.27 19.49
C LEU A 27 16.27 3.88 18.52
N SER A 28 17.53 4.21 18.84
CA SER A 28 18.68 3.90 17.98
C SER A 28 18.91 2.40 17.77
N THR A 29 18.40 1.56 18.69
CA THR A 29 18.49 0.09 18.58
C THR A 29 17.44 -0.50 17.63
N TRP A 30 16.47 0.30 17.15
CA TRP A 30 15.45 -0.22 16.22
C TRP A 30 16.04 -0.51 14.84
N ALA A 31 15.59 -1.62 14.25
CA ALA A 31 16.02 -2.08 12.92
C ALA A 31 15.84 -1.03 11.80
N ALA A 32 15.01 -0.01 12.01
CA ALA A 32 14.85 1.11 11.08
C ALA A 32 16.13 1.95 10.91
N PHE A 33 17.02 1.95 11.91
CA PHE A 33 18.28 2.69 11.90
C PHE A 33 19.49 1.82 11.55
N GLU A 34 19.32 0.50 11.40
CA GLU A 34 20.40 -0.37 10.98
C GLU A 34 20.82 -0.06 9.53
N PRO A 35 22.14 -0.07 9.23
CA PRO A 35 22.60 0.12 7.87
C PRO A 35 22.08 -1.01 6.99
N LYS A 36 21.45 -0.65 5.86
CA LYS A 36 20.94 -1.63 4.90
C LYS A 36 22.09 -2.55 4.45
N PRO A 37 21.90 -3.89 4.49
CA PRO A 37 22.93 -4.80 4.03
C PRO A 37 23.26 -4.52 2.57
N LYS A 38 24.55 -4.53 2.24
CA LYS A 38 25.00 -4.34 0.85
C LYS A 38 24.34 -5.42 -0.03
N PRO A 39 23.78 -5.05 -1.18
CA PRO A 39 23.17 -6.02 -2.08
C PRO A 39 24.24 -7.04 -2.49
N LYS A 40 23.96 -8.33 -2.26
CA LYS A 40 24.83 -9.41 -2.74
C LYS A 40 24.93 -9.32 -4.27
N PRO A 41 26.11 -9.55 -4.87
CA PRO A 41 26.23 -9.60 -6.32
C PRO A 41 25.25 -10.65 -6.85
N LYS A 42 24.37 -10.22 -7.76
CA LYS A 42 23.43 -11.14 -8.41
C LYS A 42 24.26 -12.17 -9.18
N PRO A 43 23.95 -13.48 -9.07
CA PRO A 43 24.55 -14.48 -9.93
C PRO A 43 24.40 -14.05 -11.38
N ALA A 44 25.45 -14.24 -12.19
CA ALA A 44 25.39 -13.95 -13.61
C ALA A 44 24.16 -14.66 -14.22
N PRO A 45 23.43 -14.01 -15.14
CA PRO A 45 22.32 -14.66 -15.83
C PRO A 45 22.84 -15.95 -16.47
N ARG A 46 22.29 -17.09 -16.06
CA ARG A 46 22.53 -18.33 -16.79
C ARG A 46 21.90 -18.12 -18.18
N LEU A 47 22.71 -18.26 -19.22
CA LEU A 47 22.19 -18.30 -20.60
C LEU A 47 21.26 -19.52 -20.68
N ALA A 48 19.96 -19.28 -20.59
CA ALA A 48 18.96 -20.30 -20.78
C ALA A 48 18.95 -20.68 -22.26
N SER A 49 19.45 -21.88 -22.59
CA SER A 49 19.21 -22.50 -23.88
C SER A 49 17.75 -22.96 -23.92
N ASN A 50 16.82 -22.01 -24.07
CA ASN A 50 15.42 -22.36 -24.24
C ASN A 50 15.25 -22.97 -25.65
N PRO A 51 14.66 -24.17 -25.78
CA PRO A 51 14.28 -24.70 -27.08
C PRO A 51 13.29 -23.75 -27.76
N ALA A 52 13.34 -23.71 -29.09
CA ALA A 52 12.53 -22.80 -29.89
C ALA A 52 11.04 -22.90 -29.50
N PRO A 53 10.34 -21.75 -29.31
CA PRO A 53 8.93 -21.78 -28.94
C PRO A 53 8.12 -22.45 -30.07
N SER A 54 7.35 -23.47 -29.70
CA SER A 54 6.36 -24.08 -30.60
C SER A 54 5.39 -23.00 -31.10
N PRO A 55 4.98 -22.99 -32.38
CA PRO A 55 4.04 -22.00 -32.91
C PRO A 55 2.73 -22.01 -32.11
N ARG A 56 2.50 -20.98 -31.28
CA ARG A 56 1.20 -20.79 -30.64
C ARG A 56 0.19 -20.38 -31.71
N PRO A 57 -1.05 -20.91 -31.67
CA PRO A 57 -2.13 -20.36 -32.47
C PRO A 57 -2.30 -18.89 -32.11
N GLN A 58 -2.30 -18.03 -33.13
CA GLN A 58 -2.48 -16.60 -32.94
C GLN A 58 -3.95 -16.36 -32.57
N VAL A 59 -4.24 -16.28 -31.26
CA VAL A 59 -5.56 -15.87 -30.77
C VAL A 59 -5.71 -14.39 -31.11
N LEU A 60 -6.67 -14.06 -31.97
CA LEU A 60 -7.01 -12.67 -32.23
C LEU A 60 -7.41 -12.00 -30.90
N PRO A 61 -6.95 -10.77 -30.63
CA PRO A 61 -7.36 -10.07 -29.43
C PRO A 61 -8.88 -9.87 -29.45
N VAL A 62 -9.57 -10.48 -28.49
CA VAL A 62 -10.99 -10.22 -28.26
C VAL A 62 -11.12 -8.75 -27.87
N ARG A 63 -11.88 -7.98 -28.65
CA ARG A 63 -12.21 -6.60 -28.29
C ARG A 63 -13.21 -6.61 -27.14
N ASP A 64 -12.81 -6.08 -26.00
CA ASP A 64 -13.71 -5.82 -24.89
C ASP A 64 -14.64 -4.64 -25.24
N PRO A 65 -15.96 -4.87 -25.40
CA PRO A 65 -16.91 -3.81 -25.70
C PRO A 65 -17.06 -2.82 -24.54
N TYR A 66 -16.73 -3.21 -23.30
CA TYR A 66 -16.83 -2.34 -22.12
C TYR A 66 -15.55 -1.53 -21.87
N ARG A 67 -14.54 -1.65 -22.74
CA ARG A 67 -13.31 -0.86 -22.63
C ARG A 67 -13.64 0.64 -22.73
N GLY A 68 -13.33 1.37 -21.66
CA GLY A 68 -13.58 2.81 -21.58
C GLY A 68 -15.01 3.19 -21.17
N VAL A 69 -15.88 2.22 -20.89
CA VAL A 69 -17.22 2.48 -20.34
C VAL A 69 -17.09 2.70 -18.83
N GLY A 70 -17.37 3.91 -18.39
CA GLY A 70 -17.39 4.29 -16.99
C GLY A 70 -18.56 3.67 -16.21
N ARG A 71 -18.41 3.64 -14.89
CA ARG A 71 -19.40 3.04 -13.97
C ARG A 71 -20.80 3.68 -14.07
N ASN A 72 -20.88 4.95 -14.45
CA ASN A 72 -22.14 5.69 -14.57
C ASN A 72 -22.64 5.83 -16.02
N ASP A 73 -21.89 5.36 -17.01
CA ASP A 73 -22.25 5.49 -18.42
C ASP A 73 -23.39 4.53 -18.79
N PRO A 74 -24.13 4.79 -19.87
CA PRO A 74 -25.14 3.87 -20.36
C PRO A 74 -24.56 2.48 -20.66
N CYS A 75 -25.21 1.41 -20.20
CA CYS A 75 -24.81 0.04 -20.52
C CYS A 75 -25.02 -0.26 -22.01
N LEU A 76 -24.01 -0.86 -22.64
CA LEU A 76 -24.04 -1.28 -24.04
C LEU A 76 -24.90 -2.54 -24.30
N CYS A 77 -25.35 -3.19 -23.23
CA CYS A 77 -26.22 -4.37 -23.23
C CYS A 77 -27.70 -4.10 -23.57
N SER A 78 -28.02 -2.93 -24.14
CA SER A 78 -29.37 -2.50 -24.55
C SER A 78 -30.30 -1.99 -23.42
N GLY A 79 -29.83 -1.90 -22.17
CA GLY A 79 -30.69 -1.57 -21.03
C GLY A 79 -30.91 -0.08 -20.75
N GLY A 80 -30.16 0.83 -21.38
CA GLY A 80 -30.22 2.29 -21.12
C GLY A 80 -29.87 2.74 -19.68
N LYS A 81 -29.65 1.78 -18.78
CA LYS A 81 -29.31 1.98 -17.37
C LYS A 81 -27.81 2.22 -17.22
N LYS A 82 -27.42 2.89 -16.14
CA LYS A 82 -26.00 3.07 -15.75
C LYS A 82 -25.31 1.71 -15.66
N ASN A 83 -24.07 1.60 -16.14
CA ASN A 83 -23.31 0.35 -16.20
C ASN A 83 -23.28 -0.38 -14.83
N LYS A 84 -23.12 0.37 -13.73
CA LYS A 84 -23.18 -0.12 -12.33
C LYS A 84 -24.47 -0.77 -11.86
N LYS A 85 -25.57 -0.63 -12.61
CA LYS A 85 -26.89 -1.16 -12.26
C LYS A 85 -27.35 -2.23 -13.27
N CYS A 86 -26.45 -2.69 -14.17
CA CYS A 86 -26.82 -3.55 -15.28
C CYS A 86 -25.86 -4.74 -15.48
N CYS A 87 -24.59 -4.49 -15.82
CA CYS A 87 -23.64 -5.55 -16.22
C CYS A 87 -22.34 -5.58 -15.41
N LEU A 88 -22.21 -4.72 -14.40
CA LEU A 88 -21.11 -4.68 -13.42
C LEU A 88 -21.44 -5.53 -12.19
#